data_AF-A0A6F8U8C8-F1
#
_entry.id   AF-A0A6F8U8C8-F1
#
_cell.length_a   1.000
_cell.length_b   1.000
_cell.length_c   1.000
_cell.angle_alpha   90.00
_cell.angle_beta   90.00
_cell.angle_gamma   90.00
#
_symmetry.space_group_name_H-M   'P 1'
#
loop_
_entity.id
_entity.type
_entity.pdbx_description
1 polymer ?
#
loop_
_entity_poly.entity_id
_entity_poly.type
_entity_poly.pdbx_seq_one_letter_code
_entity_poly.pdbx_strand_id
1 'polypeptide(L)'
;MTQSIDVLEAWGFELETTDTAIGLVTASRQRDLIGYYDPYDNDFGYGRSMRVFGGFGLGRGGSSVGLGIGRGFGGGFHHQPVEVERVSLLARDGHIRLSRDIRRFDHLGDLRESYSASNDDFCQRFQTAFEQTVATPRTL
;
A
#
# COMPACT_ATOMS: atom_id res chain seq x y z
N MET A 1 -18.94 -4.81 7.25
CA MET A 1 -17.83 -5.24 6.35
C MET A 1 -18.02 -4.65 4.97
N THR A 2 -19.17 -4.84 4.33
CA THR A 2 -19.49 -4.29 2.99
C THR A 2 -19.28 -2.78 2.90
N GLN A 3 -19.72 -2.01 3.90
CA GLN A 3 -19.53 -0.55 3.91
C GLN A 3 -18.05 -0.15 3.92
N SER A 4 -17.19 -0.97 4.56
CA SER A 4 -15.74 -0.73 4.58
C SER A 4 -15.11 -0.98 3.22
N ILE A 5 -15.60 -2.00 2.50
CA ILE A 5 -15.20 -2.30 1.12
C ILE A 5 -15.63 -1.15 0.20
N ASP A 6 -16.87 -0.69 0.31
CA ASP A 6 -17.40 0.42 -0.51
C ASP A 6 -16.55 1.69 -0.36
N VAL A 7 -16.10 2.01 0.85
CA VAL A 7 -15.19 3.15 1.09
C VAL A 7 -13.85 2.97 0.40
N LEU A 8 -13.25 1.77 0.48
CA LEU A 8 -11.96 1.49 -0.15
C LEU A 8 -12.06 1.54 -1.69
N GLU A 9 -13.10 0.95 -2.27
CA GLU A 9 -13.35 0.99 -3.71
C GLU A 9 -13.63 2.43 -4.19
N ALA A 10 -14.41 3.21 -3.45
CA ALA A 10 -14.66 4.62 -3.75
C ALA A 10 -13.37 5.47 -3.70
N TRP A 11 -12.41 5.07 -2.87
CA TRP A 11 -11.07 5.68 -2.84
C TRP A 11 -10.14 5.13 -3.94
N GLY A 12 -10.61 4.22 -4.79
CA GLY A 12 -9.86 3.67 -5.91
C GLY A 12 -8.88 2.56 -5.50
N PHE A 13 -9.12 1.88 -4.38
CA PHE A 13 -8.42 0.64 -4.06
C PHE A 13 -9.09 -0.55 -4.75
N GLU A 14 -8.28 -1.48 -5.24
CA GLU A 14 -8.70 -2.79 -5.71
C GLU A 14 -8.60 -3.81 -4.56
N LEU A 15 -9.61 -4.66 -4.40
CA LEU A 15 -9.59 -5.71 -3.38
C LEU A 15 -8.58 -6.81 -3.75
N GLU A 16 -7.64 -7.10 -2.86
CA GLU A 16 -6.68 -8.21 -3.04
C GLU A 16 -7.20 -9.49 -2.38
N THR A 17 -7.70 -9.39 -1.15
CA THR A 17 -8.13 -10.55 -0.36
C THR A 17 -9.20 -10.11 0.62
N THR A 18 -10.22 -10.94 0.79
CA THR A 18 -11.27 -10.76 1.79
C THR A 18 -11.48 -12.09 2.50
N ASP A 19 -11.18 -12.13 3.79
CA ASP A 19 -11.47 -13.26 4.66
C ASP A 19 -12.54 -12.85 5.68
N THR A 20 -13.77 -13.28 5.43
CA THR A 20 -14.91 -12.98 6.29
C THR A 20 -14.90 -13.77 7.60
N ALA A 21 -14.18 -14.89 7.68
CA ALA A 21 -14.13 -15.70 8.89
C ALA A 21 -13.33 -14.99 10.00
N ILE A 22 -12.30 -14.24 9.61
CA ILE A 22 -11.48 -13.43 10.53
C ILE A 22 -11.77 -11.93 10.43
N GLY A 23 -12.68 -11.52 9.54
CA GLY A 23 -13.05 -10.11 9.34
C GLY A 23 -11.94 -9.28 8.73
N LEU A 24 -11.09 -9.86 7.88
CA LEU A 24 -9.95 -9.20 7.23
C LEU A 24 -10.30 -8.82 5.79
N VAL A 25 -10.00 -7.58 5.41
CA VAL A 25 -9.97 -7.12 4.02
C VAL A 25 -8.61 -6.50 3.75
N THR A 26 -7.99 -6.92 2.66
CA THR A 26 -6.78 -6.29 2.12
C THR A 26 -7.12 -5.73 0.75
N ALA A 27 -6.74 -4.48 0.52
CA ALA A 27 -6.93 -3.78 -0.74
C ALA A 27 -5.65 -3.02 -1.11
N SER A 28 -5.39 -2.81 -2.39
CA SER A 28 -4.26 -2.04 -2.86
C SER A 28 -4.59 -1.11 -4.01
N ARG A 29 -3.79 -0.07 -4.17
CA ARG A 29 -3.88 0.89 -5.26
C ARG A 29 -2.48 1.15 -5.77
N GLN A 30 -2.32 1.08 -7.09
CA GLN A 30 -1.09 1.45 -7.76
C GLN A 30 -1.21 2.83 -8.39
N ARG A 31 -0.14 3.61 -8.35
CA ARG A 31 -0.03 4.92 -9.00
C ARG A 31 1.32 5.07 -9.67
N ASP A 32 1.33 5.69 -10.83
CA ASP A 32 2.58 6.09 -11.48
C ASP A 32 3.16 7.29 -10.75
N LEU A 33 4.44 7.20 -10.42
CA LEU A 33 5.21 8.23 -9.76
C LEU A 33 5.86 9.13 -10.82
N ILE A 34 5.02 9.97 -11.44
CA ILE A 34 5.46 10.92 -12.46
C ILE A 34 6.41 11.95 -11.83
N GLY A 35 7.64 12.02 -12.34
CA GLY A 35 8.66 12.96 -11.85
C GLY A 35 9.33 12.52 -10.54
N TYR A 36 9.16 11.26 -10.12
CA TYR A 36 9.93 10.71 -9.01
C TYR A 36 11.40 10.61 -9.39
N TYR A 37 12.18 11.47 -8.77
CA TYR A 37 13.64 11.40 -8.78
C TYR A 37 14.03 10.24 -7.87
N ASP A 38 14.63 9.19 -8.43
CA ASP A 38 15.25 8.13 -7.64
C ASP A 38 16.57 8.67 -7.07
N PRO A 39 16.66 8.97 -5.76
CA PRO A 39 17.91 9.44 -5.17
C PRO A 39 18.98 8.35 -5.09
N TYR A 40 18.62 7.09 -5.38
CA TYR A 40 19.47 5.91 -5.39
C TYR A 40 19.84 5.46 -6.82
N ASP A 41 19.50 6.27 -7.84
CA ASP A 41 19.99 6.10 -9.19
C ASP A 41 21.41 6.68 -9.26
N ASN A 42 22.40 5.78 -9.28
CA ASN A 42 23.81 6.12 -9.11
C ASN A 42 24.50 6.44 -10.44
N ASP A 43 23.75 6.61 -11.54
CA ASP A 43 24.33 6.70 -12.88
C ASP A 43 25.23 7.94 -13.08
N PHE A 44 25.15 8.92 -12.17
CA PHE A 44 26.07 10.06 -12.09
C PHE A 44 26.73 10.22 -10.71
N GLY A 45 27.67 9.32 -10.38
CA GLY A 45 29.00 9.61 -9.81
C GLY A 45 29.21 10.41 -8.51
N TYR A 46 28.21 11.06 -7.90
CA TYR A 46 28.41 11.91 -6.71
C TYR A 46 27.18 11.90 -5.79
N GLY A 47 27.12 10.95 -4.86
CA GLY A 47 25.99 10.80 -3.93
C GLY A 47 26.40 10.25 -2.57
N ARG A 48 27.10 11.08 -1.80
CA ARG A 48 27.42 10.96 -0.38
C ARG A 48 26.37 10.18 0.45
N SER A 49 26.86 9.13 1.11
CA SER A 49 26.66 8.86 2.55
C SER A 49 25.29 9.19 3.15
N MET A 50 24.43 8.18 3.29
CA MET A 50 23.58 8.04 4.48
C MET A 50 23.04 6.60 4.57
N ARG A 51 23.89 5.75 5.14
CA ARG A 51 23.42 4.63 5.96
C ARG A 51 22.64 5.26 7.10
N VAL A 52 21.32 5.12 7.12
CA VAL A 52 20.50 5.50 8.29
C VAL A 52 19.45 4.42 8.47
N PHE A 53 19.88 3.42 9.25
CA PHE A 53 19.08 2.50 10.04
C PHE A 53 18.05 1.63 9.31
N GLY A 54 18.51 0.42 9.00
CA GLY A 54 17.65 -0.74 9.17
C GLY A 54 17.23 -0.85 10.65
N GLY A 55 15.94 -1.04 10.88
CA GLY A 55 15.48 -1.81 12.01
C GLY A 55 16.17 -3.18 11.98
N PHE A 56 16.60 -3.63 13.15
CA PHE A 56 17.39 -4.85 13.36
C PHE A 56 16.86 -6.06 12.56
N GLY A 57 17.77 -6.68 11.79
CA GLY A 57 17.55 -7.95 11.11
C GLY A 57 18.88 -8.57 10.69
N LEU A 58 19.62 -9.15 11.64
CA LEU A 58 20.69 -10.10 11.35
C LEU A 58 20.05 -11.35 10.74
N GLY A 59 20.08 -11.48 9.42
CA GLY A 59 19.46 -12.59 8.70
C GLY A 59 20.03 -12.76 7.30
N ARG A 60 21.07 -13.58 7.19
CA ARG A 60 21.56 -14.19 5.95
C ARG A 60 20.41 -14.92 5.27
N GLY A 61 19.94 -14.41 4.15
CA GLY A 61 18.91 -15.09 3.34
C GLY A 61 18.09 -14.11 2.54
N GLY A 62 18.46 -13.94 1.27
CA GLY A 62 17.54 -13.37 0.29
C GLY A 62 16.25 -14.17 0.31
N SER A 63 15.19 -13.56 0.79
CA SER A 63 13.82 -14.01 0.61
C SER A 63 13.01 -12.73 0.54
N SER A 64 13.11 -12.08 -0.62
CA SER A 64 12.08 -11.15 -1.06
C SER A 64 10.78 -11.92 -1.08
N VAL A 65 10.00 -11.82 0.01
CA VAL A 65 8.57 -12.11 -0.05
C VAL A 65 7.95 -10.95 -0.82
N GLY A 66 8.15 -10.98 -2.14
CA GLY A 66 7.31 -10.27 -3.07
C GLY A 66 5.92 -10.88 -2.93
N LEU A 67 5.04 -10.20 -2.19
CA LEU A 67 3.62 -10.41 -2.41
C LEU A 67 3.35 -9.96 -3.84
N GLY A 68 3.43 -10.92 -4.76
CA GLY A 68 2.95 -10.78 -6.12
C GLY A 68 1.46 -10.51 -6.06
N ILE A 69 1.10 -9.24 -6.19
CA ILE A 69 -0.27 -8.84 -6.47
C ILE A 69 -0.40 -9.03 -7.98
N GLY A 70 -1.00 -10.15 -8.35
CA GLY A 70 -1.18 -10.52 -9.75
C GLY A 70 -2.22 -9.62 -10.41
N ARG A 71 -1.74 -8.75 -11.31
CA ARG A 71 -2.33 -8.48 -12.63
C ARG A 71 -1.16 -8.09 -13.54
N GLY A 72 -1.14 -8.68 -14.73
CA GLY A 72 0.01 -8.69 -15.64
C GLY A 72 0.44 -7.31 -16.18
N PHE A 73 1.15 -7.36 -17.31
CA PHE A 73 1.66 -6.23 -18.12
C PHE A 73 2.99 -5.64 -17.61
N GLY A 74 4.11 -5.70 -18.33
CA GLY A 74 4.40 -6.23 -19.66
C GLY A 74 5.89 -5.97 -19.93
N GLY A 75 6.58 -6.91 -20.59
CA GLY A 75 7.98 -6.72 -20.98
C GLY A 75 8.14 -5.51 -21.89
N GLY A 76 8.73 -4.44 -21.36
CA GLY A 76 9.01 -3.20 -22.08
C GLY A 76 9.94 -2.35 -21.26
N PHE A 77 11.18 -2.20 -21.74
CA PHE A 77 12.21 -1.36 -21.14
C PHE A 77 11.66 0.07 -20.91
N HIS A 78 11.86 0.61 -19.70
CA HIS A 78 11.36 1.89 -19.16
C HIS A 78 9.96 1.84 -18.53
N HIS A 79 9.79 1.11 -17.42
CA HIS A 79 8.63 1.33 -16.56
C HIS A 79 8.77 2.67 -15.85
N GLN A 80 7.68 3.44 -15.72
CA GLN A 80 7.69 4.58 -14.79
C GLN A 80 7.84 4.02 -13.37
N PRO A 81 8.54 4.72 -12.46
CA PRO A 81 8.49 4.37 -11.04
C PRO A 81 7.02 4.28 -10.60
N VAL A 82 6.71 3.33 -9.72
CA VAL A 82 5.33 3.11 -9.24
C VAL A 82 5.27 3.11 -7.73
N GLU A 83 4.20 3.68 -7.20
CA GLU A 83 3.82 3.58 -5.79
C GLU A 83 2.68 2.56 -5.66
N VAL A 84 2.89 1.55 -4.83
CA VAL A 84 1.86 0.59 -4.44
C VAL A 84 1.50 0.88 -2.98
N GLU A 85 0.25 1.28 -2.79
CA GLU A 85 -0.34 1.56 -1.50
C GLU A 85 -1.24 0.40 -1.11
N ARG A 86 -0.95 -0.28 -0.01
CA ARG A 86 -1.76 -1.39 0.52
C ARG A 86 -2.42 -0.98 1.81
N VAL A 87 -3.68 -1.35 1.97
CA VAL A 87 -4.47 -1.17 3.19
C VAL A 87 -4.98 -2.52 3.66
N SER A 88 -4.83 -2.80 4.94
CA SER A 88 -5.41 -3.96 5.61
C SER A 88 -6.37 -3.49 6.70
N LEU A 89 -7.59 -3.97 6.63
CA LEU A 89 -8.67 -3.67 7.55
C LEU A 89 -9.07 -4.95 8.28
N LEU A 90 -9.05 -4.91 9.60
CA LEU A 90 -9.49 -6.00 10.47
C LEU A 90 -10.70 -5.53 11.29
N ALA A 91 -11.86 -6.13 11.05
CA ALA A 91 -13.08 -5.90 11.82
C ALA A 91 -13.30 -7.06 12.80
N ARG A 92 -13.12 -6.81 14.09
CA ARG A 92 -13.27 -7.82 15.15
C ARG A 92 -13.91 -7.21 16.40
N ASP A 93 -14.85 -7.94 16.99
CA ASP A 93 -15.51 -7.56 18.25
C ASP A 93 -16.13 -6.15 18.24
N GLY A 94 -16.68 -5.73 17.09
CA GLY A 94 -17.25 -4.39 16.91
C GLY A 94 -16.23 -3.26 16.72
N HIS A 95 -14.94 -3.57 16.70
CA HIS A 95 -13.86 -2.62 16.46
C HIS A 95 -13.23 -2.83 15.07
N ILE A 96 -12.83 -1.74 14.44
CA ILE A 96 -12.07 -1.77 13.18
C ILE A 96 -10.63 -1.33 13.48
N ARG A 97 -9.67 -2.14 13.02
CA ARG A 97 -8.25 -1.79 12.98
C ARG A 97 -7.82 -1.62 11.54
N LEU A 98 -7.03 -0.59 11.28
CA LEU A 98 -6.58 -0.23 9.95
C LEU A 98 -5.05 -0.15 9.95
N SER A 99 -4.44 -0.78 8.95
CA SER A 99 -3.02 -0.64 8.63
C SER A 99 -2.89 -0.19 7.19
N ARG A 100 -1.94 0.70 6.93
CA ARG A 100 -1.60 1.22 5.62
C ARG A 100 -0.09 1.16 5.42
N ASP A 101 0.31 0.59 4.31
CA ASP A 101 1.71 0.41 3.91
C ASP A 101 1.91 0.99 2.51
N ILE A 102 3.01 1.72 2.32
CA ILE A 102 3.40 2.26 1.02
C ILE A 102 4.71 1.62 0.61
N ARG A 103 4.76 1.16 -0.64
CA ARG A 103 5.97 0.65 -1.29
C ARG A 103 6.19 1.39 -2.60
N ARG A 104 7.43 1.75 -2.87
CA ARG A 104 7.80 2.42 -4.12
C ARG A 104 8.86 1.63 -4.84
N PHE A 105 8.62 1.45 -6.13
CA PHE A 105 9.48 0.72 -7.04
C PHE A 105 10.04 1.69 -8.08
N ASP A 106 11.30 1.54 -8.43
CA ASP A 106 11.92 2.31 -9.50
C ASP A 106 11.50 1.83 -10.89
N HIS A 107 12.11 2.40 -11.92
CA HIS A 107 11.86 2.08 -13.32
C HIS A 107 12.33 0.67 -13.75
N LEU A 108 13.18 0.02 -12.95
CA LEU A 108 13.63 -1.35 -13.12
C LEU A 108 12.75 -2.35 -12.35
N GLY A 109 11.83 -1.85 -11.51
CA GLY A 109 10.98 -2.64 -10.64
C GLY A 109 11.63 -2.99 -9.30
N ASP A 110 12.77 -2.39 -8.96
CA ASP A 110 13.43 -2.61 -7.67
C ASP A 110 12.73 -1.81 -6.56
N LEU A 111 12.50 -2.46 -5.41
CA LEU A 111 11.92 -1.82 -4.24
C LEU A 111 12.91 -0.80 -3.64
N ARG A 112 12.55 0.48 -3.67
CA ARG A 112 13.37 1.57 -3.13
C ARG A 112 12.93 2.03 -1.75
N GLU A 113 11.62 2.13 -1.54
CA GLU A 113 11.05 2.58 -0.26
C GLU A 113 9.95 1.62 0.18
N SER A 114 9.90 1.33 1.48
CA SER A 114 8.80 0.59 2.10
C SER A 114 8.62 1.11 3.52
N TYR A 115 7.45 1.65 3.83
CA TYR A 115 7.17 2.20 5.14
C TYR A 115 5.70 2.06 5.52
N SER A 116 5.43 1.99 6.83
CA SER A 116 4.07 2.11 7.34
C SER A 116 3.63 3.55 7.21
N ALA A 117 2.51 3.75 6.51
CA ALA A 117 1.84 5.03 6.34
C ALA A 117 0.53 5.08 7.15
N SER A 118 0.45 4.26 8.20
CA SER A 118 -0.65 4.21 9.15
C SER A 118 -0.57 5.41 10.09
N ASN A 119 -1.22 6.51 9.73
CA ASN A 119 -1.22 7.75 10.49
C ASN A 119 -2.64 8.20 10.86
N ASP A 120 -2.74 9.10 11.84
CA ASP A 120 -4.02 9.55 12.40
C ASP A 120 -4.92 10.21 11.36
N ASP A 121 -4.35 10.99 10.43
CA ASP A 121 -5.09 11.64 9.36
C ASP A 121 -5.80 10.62 8.44
N PHE A 122 -5.09 9.56 8.02
CA PHE A 122 -5.69 8.51 7.21
C PHE A 122 -6.78 7.76 7.97
N CYS A 123 -6.53 7.41 9.23
CA CYS A 123 -7.49 6.72 10.09
C CYS A 123 -8.76 7.55 10.31
N GLN A 124 -8.62 8.86 10.60
CA GLN A 124 -9.74 9.77 10.81
C GLN A 124 -10.57 9.96 9.55
N ARG A 125 -9.93 10.19 8.39
CA ARG A 125 -10.64 10.31 7.11
C ARG A 125 -11.41 9.04 6.77
N PHE A 126 -10.82 7.87 7.04
CA PHE A 126 -11.48 6.59 6.81
C PHE A 126 -12.68 6.43 7.72
N GLN A 127 -12.52 6.72 9.01
CA GLN A 127 -13.61 6.66 9.98
C GLN A 127 -14.77 7.57 9.58
N THR A 128 -14.51 8.83 9.21
CA THR A 128 -15.55 9.76 8.77
C THR A 128 -16.29 9.26 7.54
N ALA A 129 -15.58 8.76 6.51
CA ALA A 129 -16.21 8.23 5.31
C ALA A 129 -17.04 6.97 5.61
N PHE A 130 -16.54 6.09 6.47
CA PHE A 130 -17.24 4.90 6.92
C PHE A 130 -18.54 5.26 7.66
N GLU A 131 -18.50 6.17 8.62
CA GLU A 131 -19.68 6.64 9.36
C GLU A 131 -20.73 7.26 8.43
N GLN A 132 -20.32 8.05 7.44
CA GLN A 132 -21.22 8.62 6.42
C GLN A 132 -21.90 7.55 5.57
N THR A 133 -21.17 6.50 5.20
CA THR A 133 -21.67 5.38 4.40
C THR A 133 -22.67 4.53 5.21
N VAL A 134 -22.43 4.36 6.51
CA VAL A 134 -23.35 3.68 7.43
C VAL A 134 -24.60 4.51 7.70
N ALA A 135 -24.46 5.83 7.86
CA ALA A 135 -25.57 6.75 8.11
C ALA A 135 -26.50 6.95 6.91
N THR A 136 -26.03 6.61 5.70
CA THR A 136 -26.81 6.70 4.46
C THR A 136 -27.15 5.29 3.95
N PRO A 137 -28.07 4.56 4.59
CA PRO A 137 -28.49 3.27 4.08
C PRO A 137 -29.14 3.47 2.69
N ARG A 138 -28.65 2.73 1.69
CA ARG A 138 -29.26 2.68 0.36
C ARG A 138 -30.75 2.34 0.52
N THR A 139 -31.61 3.29 0.18
CA THR A 139 -33.01 3.00 -0.14
C THR A 139 -33.01 2.20 -1.44
N LEU A 140 -33.37 0.92 -1.35
CA LEU A 140 -33.67 0.07 -2.50
C LEU A 140 -34.99 0.49 -3.16
#